data_AF-A0A804QW05-F1
#
_entry.id   AF-A0A804QW05-F1
#
_cell.length_a   1.000
_cell.length_b   1.000
_cell.length_c   1.000
_cell.angle_alpha   90.00
_cell.angle_beta   90.00
_cell.angle_gamma   90.00
#
_symmetry.space_group_name_H-M   'P 1'
#
loop_
_entity.id
_entity.type
_entity.pdbx_description
1 polymer ?
#
loop_
_entity_poly.entity_id
_entity_poly.type
_entity_poly.pdbx_seq_one_letter_code
_entity_poly.pdbx_strand_id
1 'polypeptide(L)'
;MGSPLRTVHLRRSSPSSPADTVAITVDGGSGVDLARVGLALGLDPASVRPNGYFLSRGPGHVCSAVTWRALLAFFAKRGLPTGADAAAPVVVHGRPAAPTAPSSGCAVDHMDHPLGPPLLP
;
A
#
# COMPACT_ATOMS: atom_id res chain seq x y z
N MET A 1 -0.02 29.90 -4.45
CA MET A 1 0.56 28.97 -5.45
C MET A 1 0.37 27.57 -4.92
N GLY A 2 -0.49 26.77 -5.54
CA GLY A 2 -0.61 25.35 -5.20
C GLY A 2 0.72 24.65 -5.45
N SER A 3 1.08 23.69 -4.61
CA SER A 3 2.26 22.87 -4.91
C SER A 3 1.95 22.01 -6.13
N PRO A 4 2.95 21.60 -6.93
CA PRO A 4 2.69 20.71 -8.05
C PRO A 4 2.13 19.38 -7.52
N LEU A 5 1.07 18.91 -8.19
CA LEU A 5 0.59 17.54 -8.02
C LEU A 5 1.69 16.58 -8.46
N ARG A 6 1.84 15.50 -7.71
CA ARG A 6 2.86 14.48 -7.95
C ARG A 6 2.26 13.09 -7.77
N THR A 7 2.65 12.20 -8.66
CA THR A 7 2.31 10.78 -8.56
C THR A 7 3.27 10.11 -7.59
N VAL A 8 2.74 9.28 -6.70
CA VAL A 8 3.52 8.47 -5.76
C VAL A 8 3.10 7.02 -5.95
N HIS A 9 4.06 6.20 -6.35
CA HIS A 9 3.95 4.75 -6.41
C HIS A 9 4.10 4.17 -5.01
N LEU A 10 3.12 3.38 -4.60
CA LEU A 10 3.04 2.74 -3.29
C LEU A 10 2.98 1.24 -3.47
N ARG A 11 3.63 0.50 -2.58
CA ARG A 11 3.58 -0.95 -2.56
C ARG A 11 3.39 -1.42 -1.13
N ARG A 12 2.51 -2.40 -0.93
CA ARG A 12 2.35 -3.05 0.37
C ARG A 12 3.59 -3.91 0.69
N SER A 13 4.05 -3.88 1.95
CA SER A 13 5.20 -4.68 2.37
C SER A 13 4.95 -6.20 2.34
N SER A 14 3.71 -6.65 2.52
CA SER A 14 3.35 -8.07 2.44
C SER A 14 3.12 -8.45 0.97
N PRO A 15 3.91 -9.37 0.40
CA PRO A 15 3.79 -9.77 -0.99
C PRO A 15 2.69 -10.83 -1.12
N SER A 16 1.51 -10.47 -1.64
CA SER A 16 0.72 -11.44 -2.40
C SER A 16 1.22 -11.51 -3.84
N SER A 17 1.64 -10.37 -4.42
CA SER A 17 2.27 -10.29 -5.75
C SER A 17 3.17 -9.03 -5.87
N PRO A 18 4.34 -9.09 -6.52
CA PRO A 18 5.21 -7.94 -6.75
C PRO A 18 4.63 -6.90 -7.74
N ALA A 19 3.56 -7.25 -8.46
CA ALA A 19 2.87 -6.37 -9.39
C ALA A 19 1.86 -5.41 -8.74
N ASP A 20 1.64 -5.49 -7.42
CA ASP A 20 0.60 -4.71 -6.72
C ASP A 20 1.09 -3.31 -6.30
N THR A 21 1.73 -2.60 -7.25
CA THR A 21 2.11 -1.21 -7.05
C THR A 21 0.95 -0.32 -7.47
N VAL A 22 0.46 0.50 -6.56
CA VAL A 22 -0.62 1.47 -6.82
C VAL A 22 -0.05 2.87 -6.91
N ALA A 23 -0.53 3.65 -7.87
CA ALA A 23 -0.13 5.05 -8.02
C ALA A 23 -1.22 5.96 -7.44
N ILE A 24 -0.84 6.86 -6.54
CA ILE A 24 -1.74 7.91 -6.03
C ILE A 24 -1.21 9.29 -6.42
N THR A 25 -2.12 10.18 -6.80
CA THR A 25 -1.81 11.60 -7.01
C THR A 25 -1.94 12.33 -5.69
N VAL A 26 -0.89 13.07 -5.31
CA VAL A 26 -0.85 13.85 -4.06
C VAL A 26 -0.40 15.28 -4.35
N ASP A 27 -0.91 16.22 -3.56
CA ASP A 27 -0.40 17.59 -3.55
C ASP A 27 0.84 17.68 -2.65
N GLY A 28 1.95 18.18 -3.19
CA GLY A 28 3.22 18.24 -2.45
C GLY A 28 3.20 19.17 -1.22
N GLY A 29 2.28 20.13 -1.18
CA GLY A 29 2.13 21.12 -0.10
C GLY A 29 1.16 20.67 0.99
N SER A 30 0.34 19.67 0.71
CA SER A 30 -0.66 19.14 1.61
C SER A 30 -0.05 18.14 2.58
N GLY A 31 -0.75 17.98 3.71
CA GLY A 31 -0.44 16.94 4.70
C GLY A 31 -0.52 15.54 4.11
N VAL A 32 0.14 14.60 4.78
CA VAL A 32 0.21 13.21 4.34
C VAL A 32 -1.09 12.49 4.73
N ASP A 33 -1.95 12.24 3.75
CA ASP A 33 -3.22 11.53 3.92
C ASP A 33 -2.99 10.01 4.03
N LEU A 34 -2.90 9.52 5.26
CA LEU A 34 -2.70 8.09 5.53
C LEU A 34 -3.97 7.28 5.31
N ALA A 35 -5.15 7.92 5.32
CA ALA A 35 -6.40 7.26 4.96
C ALA A 35 -6.37 6.84 3.50
N ARG A 36 -6.03 7.76 2.60
CA ARG A 36 -5.93 7.48 1.17
C ARG A 36 -4.84 6.45 0.86
N VAL A 37 -3.69 6.54 1.53
CA VAL A 37 -2.60 5.55 1.39
C VAL A 37 -3.05 4.16 1.84
N GLY A 38 -3.72 4.07 2.98
CA GLY A 38 -4.23 2.81 3.52
C GLY A 38 -5.28 2.19 2.60
N LEU A 39 -6.28 2.98 2.21
CA LEU A 39 -7.36 2.54 1.32
C LEU A 39 -6.85 2.04 -0.03
N ALA A 40 -5.89 2.74 -0.64
CA ALA A 40 -5.30 2.33 -1.92
C ALA A 40 -4.61 0.96 -1.86
N LEU A 41 -4.17 0.54 -0.66
CA LEU A 41 -3.46 -0.72 -0.42
C LEU A 41 -4.28 -1.76 0.36
N GLY A 42 -5.56 -1.46 0.66
CA GLY A 42 -6.40 -2.30 1.52
C GLY A 42 -5.85 -2.46 2.95
N LEU A 43 -5.16 -1.44 3.46
CA LEU A 43 -4.60 -1.39 4.81
C LEU A 43 -5.46 -0.53 5.74
N ASP A 44 -5.46 -0.88 7.02
CA ASP A 44 -6.04 -0.08 8.07
C ASP A 44 -5.30 1.28 8.18
N PRO A 45 -5.98 2.43 8.01
CA PRO A 45 -5.34 3.73 7.94
C PRO A 45 -4.68 4.18 9.25
N ALA A 46 -5.10 3.63 10.39
CA ALA A 46 -4.45 3.86 11.67
C ALA A 46 -3.10 3.12 11.79
N SER A 47 -2.92 2.04 11.03
CA SER A 47 -1.73 1.20 11.08
C SER A 47 -0.71 1.52 9.98
N VAL A 48 -1.04 2.41 9.04
CA VAL A 48 -0.19 2.79 7.89
C VAL A 48 1.13 3.43 8.33
N ARG A 49 2.22 2.90 7.80
CA ARG A 49 3.60 3.37 8.03
C ARG A 49 4.39 3.39 6.72
N PRO A 50 4.56 4.56 6.08
CA PRO A 50 5.35 4.69 4.86
C PRO A 50 6.84 4.49 5.14
N ASN A 51 7.49 3.60 4.39
CA ASN A 51 8.86 3.10 4.63
C ASN A 51 9.12 2.67 6.08
N GLY A 52 8.08 2.21 6.78
CA GLY A 52 8.15 1.80 8.19
C GLY A 52 8.11 2.96 9.19
N TYR A 53 8.08 4.21 8.73
CA TYR A 53 8.00 5.38 9.60
C TYR A 53 6.60 5.63 10.10
N PHE A 54 6.49 5.95 11.38
CA PHE A 54 5.25 6.39 11.98
C PHE A 54 5.07 7.90 11.76
N LEU A 55 3.87 8.28 11.34
CA LEU A 55 3.47 9.67 11.17
C LEU A 55 2.34 9.96 12.16
N SER A 56 2.43 11.11 12.85
CA SER A 56 1.39 11.56 13.76
C SER A 56 0.09 11.79 12.99
N ARG A 57 -1.00 11.20 13.46
CA ARG A 57 -2.31 11.21 12.80
C ARG A 57 -3.18 12.33 13.37
N GLY A 58 -3.58 13.27 12.51
CA GLY A 58 -4.63 14.23 12.82
C GLY A 58 -6.02 13.68 12.51
N PRO A 59 -7.06 14.54 12.55
CA PRO A 59 -8.41 14.21 12.10
C PRO A 59 -8.39 13.58 10.70
N GLY A 60 -9.15 12.51 10.50
CA GLY A 60 -9.21 11.81 9.21
C GLY A 60 -7.93 11.05 8.82
N HIS A 61 -7.02 10.78 9.76
CA HIS A 61 -5.72 10.14 9.51
C HIS A 61 -4.78 10.96 8.62
N VAL A 62 -4.99 12.27 8.54
CA VAL A 62 -4.08 13.17 7.82
C VAL A 62 -2.99 13.67 8.76
N CYS A 63 -1.73 13.50 8.38
CA CYS A 63 -0.61 14.09 9.09
C CYS A 63 -0.38 15.51 8.56
N SER A 64 -0.85 16.52 9.31
CA SER A 64 -0.65 17.94 8.95
C SER A 64 0.71 18.49 9.39
N ALA A 65 1.48 17.75 10.20
CA ALA A 65 2.79 18.19 10.69
C ALA A 65 3.89 18.15 9.63
N VAL A 66 3.75 17.29 8.62
CA VAL A 66 4.68 17.17 7.50
C VAL A 66 3.91 17.13 6.19
N THR A 67 4.49 17.76 5.17
CA THR A 67 3.92 17.71 3.82
C THR A 67 4.43 16.50 3.06
N TRP A 68 3.69 16.09 2.03
CA TRP A 68 4.16 15.06 1.10
C TRP A 68 5.55 15.37 0.53
N ARG A 69 5.83 16.64 0.19
CA ARG A 69 7.15 17.06 -0.32
C ARG A 69 8.25 16.87 0.74
N ALA A 70 8.00 17.29 1.98
CA ALA A 70 8.97 17.13 3.07
C ALA A 70 9.25 15.65 3.37
N LEU A 71 8.20 14.81 3.39
CA LEU A 71 8.31 13.37 3.61
C LEU A 71 9.19 12.70 2.54
N LEU A 72 8.97 12.97 1.25
CA LEU A 72 9.80 12.38 0.20
C LEU A 72 11.22 12.91 0.19
N ALA A 73 11.41 14.21 0.44
CA ALA A 73 12.75 14.78 0.55
C ALA A 73 13.53 14.10 1.69
N PHE A 74 12.85 13.79 2.81
CA PHE A 74 13.43 13.03 3.90
C PHE A 74 13.80 11.59 3.48
N PHE A 75 12.92 10.89 2.74
CA PHE A 75 13.23 9.57 2.21
C PHE A 75 14.43 9.59 1.24
N ALA A 76 14.45 10.52 0.29
CA ALA A 76 15.55 10.69 -0.65
C ALA A 76 16.88 10.92 0.08
N LYS A 77 16.90 11.79 1.10
CA LYS A 77 18.10 12.05 1.92
C LYS A 77 18.59 10.82 2.68
N ARG A 78 17.72 9.85 2.97
CA ARG A 78 18.07 8.59 3.63
C ARG A 78 18.34 7.45 2.65
N GLY A 79 18.26 7.68 1.34
CA GLY A 79 18.37 6.63 0.32
C GLY A 79 17.18 5.67 0.32
N LEU A 80 16.03 6.11 0.82
CA LEU A 80 14.79 5.32 0.86
C LEU A 80 13.95 5.59 -0.40
N PRO A 81 13.14 4.61 -0.83
CA PRO A 81 12.30 4.78 -2.00
C PRO A 81 11.27 5.88 -1.79
N THR A 82 11.14 6.75 -2.79
CA THR A 82 10.28 7.92 -2.76
C THR A 82 8.97 7.73 -3.51
N GLY A 83 8.82 6.61 -4.23
CA GLY A 83 7.65 6.36 -5.08
C GLY A 83 7.61 7.23 -6.33
N ALA A 84 8.74 7.78 -6.78
CA ALA A 84 8.80 8.54 -8.02
C ALA A 84 8.57 7.65 -9.26
N ASP A 85 8.85 6.36 -9.15
CA ASP A 85 8.69 5.36 -10.21
C ASP A 85 8.22 4.02 -9.62
N ALA A 86 7.59 3.19 -10.44
CA ALA A 86 7.14 1.85 -10.06
C ALA A 86 8.30 0.91 -9.66
N ALA A 87 9.53 1.18 -10.10
CA ALA A 87 10.73 0.45 -9.69
C ALA A 87 11.21 0.82 -8.27
N ALA A 88 10.82 1.99 -7.75
CA ALA A 88 11.17 2.46 -6.40
C ALA A 88 9.93 2.92 -5.61
N PRO A 89 8.92 2.05 -5.42
CA PRO A 89 7.68 2.41 -4.74
C PRO A 89 7.92 2.62 -3.24
N VAL A 90 7.19 3.55 -2.63
CA VAL A 90 7.19 3.70 -1.17
C VAL A 90 6.60 2.42 -0.57
N VAL A 91 7.38 1.75 0.27
CA VAL A 91 6.94 0.50 0.90
C VAL A 91 6.07 0.86 2.09
N VAL A 92 4.80 0.51 2.05
CA VAL A 92 3.86 0.81 3.12
C VAL A 92 3.61 -0.43 3.95
N HIS A 93 3.87 -0.29 5.26
CA HIS A 93 3.53 -1.30 6.25
C HIS A 93 2.19 -0.93 6.89
N GLY A 94 1.44 -1.94 7.28
CA GLY A 94 0.18 -1.75 7.97
C GLY A 94 -0.53 -3.07 8.19
N ARG A 95 -1.47 -3.08 9.12
CA ARG A 95 -2.40 -4.21 9.26
C ARG A 95 -3.38 -4.19 8.08
N PRO A 96 -3.76 -5.34 7.51
CA PRO A 96 -4.86 -5.38 6.56
C PRO A 96 -6.10 -4.71 7.16
N ALA A 97 -6.81 -3.91 6.36
CA ALA A 97 -8.12 -3.42 6.75
C ALA A 97 -9.02 -4.62 7.08
N ALA A 98 -9.91 -4.47 8.06
CA ALA A 98 -10.85 -5.54 8.38
C ALA A 98 -11.63 -5.91 7.11
N PRO A 99 -11.80 -7.21 6.79
CA PRO A 99 -12.63 -7.61 5.68
C PRO A 99 -14.07 -7.22 6.01
N THR A 100 -14.55 -6.11 5.46
CA THR A 100 -16.00 -5.86 5.37
C THR A 100 -16.55 -6.86 4.38
N ALA A 101 -16.86 -8.07 4.87
CA ALA A 101 -17.35 -9.24 4.14
C ALA A 101 -16.50 -9.68 2.92
N PRO A 102 -16.08 -10.95 2.85
CA PRO A 102 -15.33 -11.44 1.71
C PRO A 102 -16.27 -11.59 0.50
N SER A 103 -16.04 -10.85 -0.58
CA SER A 103 -16.08 -11.50 -1.89
C SER A 103 -14.71 -12.14 -2.09
N SER A 104 -14.49 -13.25 -1.39
CA SER A 104 -13.42 -14.19 -1.69
C SER A 104 -13.75 -14.84 -3.02
N GLY A 105 -13.27 -14.22 -4.08
CA GLY A 105 -13.31 -14.74 -5.43
C GLY A 105 -11.92 -14.61 -6.03
N CYS A 106 -10.96 -15.36 -5.51
CA CYS A 106 -9.86 -15.85 -6.36
C CYS A 106 -9.35 -17.16 -5.78
N ALA A 107 -9.72 -18.22 -6.51
CA ALA A 107 -9.28 -19.57 -6.31
C ALA A 107 -7.76 -19.67 -6.46
N VAL A 108 -7.13 -20.37 -5.53
CA VAL A 108 -5.96 -21.18 -5.85
C VAL A 108 -6.43 -22.61 -5.80
N ASP A 109 -6.84 -23.09 -6.97
CA ASP A 109 -6.93 -24.50 -7.31
C ASP A 109 -5.56 -25.13 -7.03
N HIS A 110 -5.51 -26.04 -6.05
CA HIS A 110 -4.37 -26.93 -5.87
C HIS A 110 -4.92 -28.35 -5.68
N MET A 111 -5.05 -29.03 -6.82
CA MET A 111 -5.10 -30.47 -7.08
C MET A 111 -5.15 -31.39 -5.84
N ASP A 112 -6.32 -31.99 -5.60
CA ASP A 112 -6.40 -33.35 -5.04
C ASP A 112 -7.10 -34.28 -6.05
N HIS A 113 -6.48 -35.43 -6.26
CA HIS A 113 -6.60 -36.37 -7.38
C HIS A 113 -8.03 -36.86 -7.69
N PRO A 114 -8.39 -37.12 -8.97
CA PRO A 114 -9.57 -37.94 -9.27
C PRO A 114 -9.25 -39.42 -9.03
N LEU A 115 -9.85 -40.03 -8.01
CA LEU A 115 -9.88 -41.49 -7.88
C LEU A 115 -11.08 -42.08 -8.63
N GLY A 116 -10.79 -42.78 -9.72
CA GLY A 116 -11.60 -43.90 -10.24
C GLY A 116 -11.29 -44.25 -11.71
N PRO A 117 -11.62 -45.46 -12.21
CA PRO A 117 -11.86 -46.77 -11.58
C PRO A 117 -11.06 -47.91 -12.33
N PRO A 118 -11.57 -49.15 -12.50
CA PRO A 118 -11.53 -50.34 -11.65
C PRO A 118 -10.48 -51.41 -12.10
N LEU A 119 -10.22 -52.45 -11.29
CA LEU A 119 -9.57 -53.68 -11.77
C LEU A 119 -10.36 -54.92 -11.35
N LEU A 120 -11.03 -55.53 -12.34
CA LEU A 120 -11.51 -56.92 -12.32
C LEU A 120 -10.34 -57.85 -12.66
N PRO A 121 -10.32 -59.06 -12.10
CA PRO A 121 -10.46 -60.23 -12.98
C PRO A 121 -11.66 -61.11 -12.65
#